data_AF-A0A812K2H4-F1
#
_entry.id   AF-A0A812K2H4-F1
#
_cell.length_a   1.000
_cell.length_b   1.000
_cell.length_c   1.000
_cell.angle_alpha   90.00
_cell.angle_beta   90.00
_cell.angle_gamma   90.00
#
_symmetry.space_group_name_H-M   'P 1'
#
loop_
_entity.id
_entity.type
_entity.pdbx_description
1 polymer ?
#
loop_
_entity_poly.entity_id
_entity_poly.type
_entity_poly.pdbx_seq_one_letter_code
_entity_poly.pdbx_strand_id
1 'polypeptide(L)'
;MESFRTFAGRCPRRLRIERYATLDVQKLLMERDVDVSLPWYEDNSPLPLEAFDDTEYDLRTPDEWMAFCRDGSGQFKPLPALALWRDPDSGVGYWRRALVLHYHSHAKKFEIQYEDPEPVGNGGRRGMVDHLPRLRVMFRGEDPEVFANRVEQAYKSRRRAEVLLRYNFYVDNMPTDDVQQLNSDQIAWLKDASKTAGPDIANTEWFFIVQEVFPQEGLRVQEAY
;
A
#
# COMPACT_ATOMS: atom_id res chain seq x y z
N MET A 1 -13.02 -41.39 -5.34
CA MET A 1 -12.56 -40.07 -5.81
C MET A 1 -13.79 -39.39 -6.42
N GLU A 2 -14.55 -38.65 -5.64
CA GLU A 2 -15.82 -38.08 -6.11
C GLU A 2 -15.58 -36.91 -7.06
N SER A 3 -16.23 -36.96 -8.22
CA SER A 3 -16.19 -35.92 -9.25
C SER A 3 -17.00 -34.69 -8.82
N PHE A 4 -16.35 -33.54 -8.69
CA PHE A 4 -17.00 -32.27 -8.38
C PHE A 4 -17.88 -31.81 -9.56
N ARG A 5 -19.20 -31.71 -9.37
CA ARG A 5 -20.11 -31.12 -10.37
C ARG A 5 -19.96 -29.60 -10.37
N THR A 6 -19.67 -29.01 -11.52
CA THR A 6 -19.54 -27.56 -11.71
C THR A 6 -20.68 -27.03 -12.57
N PHE A 7 -21.29 -25.91 -12.16
CA PHE A 7 -22.12 -25.10 -13.06
C PHE A 7 -21.22 -24.46 -14.13
N ALA A 8 -21.67 -24.46 -15.39
CA ALA A 8 -20.94 -23.86 -16.49
C ALA A 8 -20.61 -22.38 -16.21
N GLY A 9 -19.34 -22.00 -16.34
CA GLY A 9 -18.88 -20.60 -16.28
C GLY A 9 -18.24 -20.13 -14.97
N ARG A 10 -18.28 -20.90 -13.87
CA ARG A 10 -17.53 -20.55 -12.64
C ARG A 10 -16.45 -21.58 -12.33
N CYS A 11 -15.19 -21.12 -12.24
CA CYS A 11 -14.08 -21.94 -11.78
C CYS A 11 -14.28 -22.35 -10.31
N PRO A 12 -14.26 -23.64 -9.98
CA PRO A 12 -14.31 -24.14 -8.60
C PRO A 12 -13.35 -23.41 -7.66
N ARG A 13 -13.82 -23.08 -6.45
CA ARG A 13 -13.01 -22.39 -5.42
C ARG A 13 -11.69 -23.12 -5.13
N ARG A 14 -11.72 -24.47 -5.11
CA ARG A 14 -10.52 -25.29 -4.90
C ARG A 14 -9.45 -25.04 -5.98
N LEU A 15 -9.86 -25.03 -7.25
CA LEU A 15 -8.95 -24.77 -8.37
C LEU A 15 -8.39 -23.34 -8.34
N ARG A 16 -9.17 -22.36 -7.87
CA ARG A 16 -8.66 -21.00 -7.65
C ARG A 16 -7.56 -20.97 -6.59
N ILE A 17 -7.77 -21.59 -5.44
CA ILE A 17 -6.77 -21.66 -4.36
C ILE A 17 -5.50 -22.39 -4.83
N GLU A 18 -5.66 -23.49 -5.58
CA GLU A 18 -4.52 -24.22 -6.16
C GLU A 18 -3.75 -23.33 -7.15
N ARG A 19 -4.42 -22.53 -7.98
CA ARG A 19 -3.78 -21.53 -8.85
C ARG A 19 -3.07 -20.44 -8.04
N TYR A 20 -3.70 -19.90 -7.00
CA TYR A 20 -3.09 -18.87 -6.15
C TYR A 20 -1.81 -19.36 -5.48
N ALA A 21 -1.78 -20.63 -5.06
CA ALA A 21 -0.59 -21.23 -4.47
C ALA A 21 0.61 -21.36 -5.44
N THR A 22 0.38 -21.27 -6.76
CA THR A 22 1.46 -21.32 -7.77
C THR A 22 2.06 -19.95 -8.07
N LEU A 23 1.38 -18.85 -7.72
CA LEU A 23 1.86 -17.50 -7.98
C LEU A 23 2.87 -17.08 -6.91
N ASP A 24 3.94 -16.44 -7.35
CA ASP A 24 4.93 -15.82 -6.47
C ASP A 24 4.56 -14.36 -6.23
N VAL A 25 4.15 -14.05 -5.00
CA VAL A 25 3.77 -12.70 -4.59
C VAL A 25 4.92 -11.70 -4.74
N GLN A 26 6.17 -12.12 -4.51
CA GLN A 26 7.32 -11.23 -4.63
C GLN A 26 7.50 -10.80 -6.09
N LYS A 27 7.35 -11.74 -7.02
CA LYS A 27 7.41 -11.44 -8.45
C LYS A 27 6.28 -10.51 -8.89
N LEU A 28 5.04 -10.76 -8.42
CA LEU A 28 3.89 -9.90 -8.74
C LEU A 28 4.06 -8.46 -8.24
N LEU A 29 4.71 -8.27 -7.09
CA LEU A 29 5.03 -6.96 -6.55
C LEU A 29 6.15 -6.27 -7.33
N MET A 30 7.20 -7.02 -7.73
CA MET A 30 8.27 -6.49 -8.58
C MET A 30 7.75 -6.00 -9.94
N GLU A 31 6.81 -6.72 -10.55
CA GLU A 31 6.14 -6.31 -11.80
C GLU A 31 5.35 -4.99 -11.66
N ARG A 32 5.04 -4.59 -10.42
CA ARG A 32 4.32 -3.35 -10.05
C ARG A 32 5.22 -2.26 -9.45
N ASP A 33 6.54 -2.37 -9.65
CA ASP A 33 7.55 -1.44 -9.09
C ASP A 33 7.60 -1.43 -7.55
N VAL A 34 7.16 -2.52 -6.91
CA VAL A 34 7.26 -2.75 -5.46
C VAL A 34 8.34 -3.78 -5.16
N ASP A 35 9.55 -3.30 -4.88
CA ASP A 35 10.70 -4.15 -4.58
C ASP A 35 11.06 -4.13 -3.09
N VAL A 36 10.47 -5.07 -2.34
CA VAL A 36 10.75 -5.25 -0.91
C VAL A 36 12.15 -5.83 -0.63
N SER A 37 12.87 -6.31 -1.65
CA SER A 37 14.22 -6.86 -1.49
C SER A 37 15.30 -5.78 -1.39
N LEU A 38 14.96 -4.53 -1.70
CA LEU A 38 15.86 -3.40 -1.50
C LEU A 38 15.74 -2.91 -0.04
N PRO A 39 16.83 -2.91 0.75
CA PRO A 39 16.81 -2.53 2.16
C PRO A 39 16.20 -1.15 2.42
N TRP A 40 16.53 -0.19 1.55
CA TRP A 40 16.13 1.21 1.66
C TRP A 40 14.76 1.53 1.06
N TYR A 41 14.01 0.52 0.57
CA TYR A 41 12.76 0.75 -0.15
C TYR A 41 11.67 1.36 0.75
N GLU A 42 11.61 0.94 2.02
CA GLU A 42 10.66 1.50 3.00
C GLU A 42 11.26 2.56 3.92
N ASP A 43 12.57 2.52 4.19
CA ASP A 43 13.23 3.28 5.27
C ASP A 43 13.34 4.79 5.02
N ASN A 44 13.13 5.26 3.79
CA ASN A 44 13.30 6.68 3.43
C ASN A 44 12.02 7.52 3.52
N SER A 45 10.87 6.91 3.85
CA SER A 45 9.60 7.62 3.91
C SER A 45 9.24 8.01 5.34
N PRO A 46 8.95 9.29 5.62
CA PRO A 46 8.48 9.74 6.94
C PRO A 46 7.03 9.31 7.24
N LEU A 47 6.29 8.86 6.22
CA LEU A 47 4.89 8.45 6.38
C LEU A 47 4.76 6.92 6.47
N PRO A 48 3.96 6.41 7.43
CA PRO A 48 3.69 4.97 7.54
C PRO A 48 2.87 4.49 6.34
N LEU A 49 3.24 3.35 5.75
CA LEU A 49 2.56 2.79 4.58
C LEU A 49 1.12 2.39 4.90
N GLU A 50 0.87 1.94 6.12
CA GLU A 50 -0.42 1.47 6.63
C GLU A 50 -1.49 2.56 6.63
N ALA A 51 -1.09 3.85 6.63
CA ALA A 51 -2.03 4.96 6.52
C ALA A 51 -2.62 5.11 5.11
N PHE A 52 -2.03 4.46 4.11
CA PHE A 52 -2.45 4.48 2.70
C PHE A 52 -3.08 3.16 2.26
N ASP A 53 -3.44 2.29 3.22
CA ASP A 53 -4.09 1.02 2.94
C ASP A 53 -5.55 1.24 2.49
N ASP A 54 -5.83 0.90 1.24
CA ASP A 54 -7.19 0.92 0.69
C ASP A 54 -7.90 -0.40 1.02
N THR A 55 -8.87 -0.33 1.94
CA THR A 55 -9.60 -1.51 2.39
C THR A 55 -10.62 -2.03 1.38
N GLU A 56 -10.96 -1.28 0.32
CA GLU A 56 -11.92 -1.72 -0.70
C GLU A 56 -11.40 -2.90 -1.52
N TYR A 57 -10.08 -3.09 -1.59
CA TYR A 57 -9.46 -4.27 -2.20
C TYR A 57 -9.71 -5.56 -1.40
N ASP A 58 -9.99 -5.45 -0.10
CA ASP A 58 -10.27 -6.62 0.73
C ASP A 58 -11.74 -6.98 0.66
N LEU A 59 -12.03 -8.18 0.17
CA LEU A 59 -13.40 -8.71 0.18
C LEU A 59 -13.91 -9.02 1.58
N ARG A 60 -13.03 -8.99 2.60
CA ARG A 60 -13.35 -9.32 3.98
C ARG A 60 -12.66 -8.39 4.96
N THR A 61 -13.36 -8.10 6.04
CA THR A 61 -12.79 -7.39 7.18
C THR A 61 -11.82 -8.30 7.96
N PRO A 62 -10.89 -7.73 8.75
CA PRO A 62 -10.03 -8.52 9.63
C PRO A 62 -10.78 -9.48 10.55
N ASP A 63 -11.92 -9.05 11.10
CA ASP A 63 -12.75 -9.89 11.98
C ASP A 63 -13.39 -11.07 11.23
N GLU A 64 -13.82 -10.86 9.98
CA GLU A 64 -14.31 -11.94 9.12
C GLU A 64 -13.20 -12.93 8.75
N TRP A 65 -11.97 -12.46 8.54
CA TRP A 65 -10.82 -13.34 8.39
C TRP A 65 -10.64 -14.18 9.66
N MET A 66 -10.64 -13.55 10.84
CA MET A 66 -10.48 -14.24 12.11
C MET A 66 -11.58 -15.24 12.42
N ALA A 67 -12.79 -15.06 11.89
CA ALA A 67 -13.87 -16.05 12.01
C ALA A 67 -13.50 -17.40 11.36
N PHE A 68 -12.66 -17.42 10.32
CA PHE A 68 -12.15 -18.66 9.72
C PHE A 68 -11.09 -19.37 10.55
N CYS A 69 -10.57 -18.76 11.62
CA CYS A 69 -9.68 -19.43 12.56
C CYS A 69 -10.41 -20.45 13.45
N ARG A 70 -11.73 -20.62 13.31
CA ARG A 70 -12.51 -21.64 14.02
C ARG A 70 -13.03 -22.65 13.01
N ASP A 71 -12.82 -23.93 13.29
CA ASP A 71 -13.41 -24.99 12.47
C ASP A 71 -14.88 -25.23 12.82
N GLY A 72 -15.53 -26.17 12.11
CA GLY A 72 -16.94 -26.53 12.36
C GLY A 72 -17.21 -27.12 13.75
N SER A 73 -16.16 -27.49 14.50
CA SER A 73 -16.24 -27.97 15.89
C SER A 73 -15.96 -26.87 16.92
N GLY A 74 -15.62 -25.66 16.46
CA GLY A 74 -15.23 -24.53 17.31
C GLY A 74 -13.77 -24.56 17.76
N GLN A 75 -12.97 -25.53 17.31
CA GLN A 75 -11.54 -25.62 17.61
C GLN A 75 -10.78 -24.53 16.85
N PHE A 76 -9.81 -23.92 17.53
CA PHE A 76 -8.93 -22.93 16.93
C PHE A 76 -7.96 -23.60 15.95
N LYS A 77 -7.93 -23.09 14.72
CA LYS A 77 -7.02 -23.47 13.65
C LYS A 77 -6.49 -22.20 12.98
N PRO A 78 -5.19 -21.90 13.06
CA PRO A 78 -4.64 -20.67 12.51
C PRO A 78 -4.74 -20.65 10.98
N LEU A 79 -4.80 -19.44 10.42
CA LEU A 79 -4.94 -19.26 8.97
C LEU A 79 -3.60 -19.26 8.27
N PRO A 80 -3.43 -20.05 7.19
CA PRO A 80 -2.20 -20.01 6.42
C PRO A 80 -2.11 -18.72 5.60
N ALA A 81 -0.94 -18.10 5.64
CA ALA A 81 -0.61 -16.84 4.96
C ALA A 81 0.83 -16.84 4.45
N LEU A 82 1.15 -15.83 3.66
CA LEU A 82 2.49 -15.33 3.45
C LEU A 82 2.63 -14.02 4.23
N ALA A 83 3.75 -13.84 4.92
CA ALA A 83 4.04 -12.63 5.67
C ALA A 83 5.39 -12.07 5.22
N LEU A 84 5.48 -10.74 5.13
CA LEU A 84 6.73 -10.06 4.80
C LEU A 84 7.65 -10.06 6.02
N TRP A 85 8.74 -10.81 5.93
CA TRP A 85 9.83 -10.79 6.90
C TRP A 85 10.93 -9.86 6.40
N ARG A 86 11.49 -9.04 7.29
CA ARG A 86 12.69 -8.25 7.01
C ARG A 86 13.85 -8.77 7.82
N ASP A 87 14.98 -8.94 7.17
CA ASP A 87 16.24 -9.21 7.82
C ASP A 87 16.65 -8.00 8.69
N PRO A 88 16.81 -8.16 10.01
CA PRO A 88 17.23 -7.08 10.89
C PRO A 88 18.61 -6.51 10.56
N ASP A 89 19.51 -7.33 10.01
CA ASP A 89 20.89 -6.95 9.74
C ASP A 89 21.04 -6.29 8.37
N SER A 90 20.40 -6.87 7.34
CA SER A 90 20.53 -6.39 5.97
C SER A 90 19.40 -5.46 5.51
N GLY A 91 18.26 -5.43 6.21
CA GLY A 91 17.04 -4.71 5.82
C GLY A 91 16.27 -5.34 4.66
N VAL A 92 16.81 -6.41 4.05
CA VAL A 92 16.20 -7.07 2.89
C VAL A 92 14.90 -7.77 3.30
N GLY A 93 13.83 -7.52 2.54
CA GLY A 93 12.52 -8.14 2.74
C GLY A 93 12.28 -9.38 1.89
N TYR A 94 11.67 -10.41 2.49
CA TYR A 94 11.27 -11.65 1.83
C TYR A 94 9.88 -12.09 2.30
N TRP A 95 9.06 -12.62 1.38
CA TRP A 95 7.77 -13.20 1.73
C TRP A 95 7.94 -14.65 2.18
N ARG A 96 7.55 -14.94 3.42
CA ARG A 96 7.69 -16.26 4.04
C ARG A 96 6.35 -16.84 4.43
N ARG A 97 6.26 -18.17 4.49
CA ARG A 97 5.06 -18.83 4.99
C ARG A 97 4.86 -18.54 6.47
N ALA A 98 3.63 -18.21 6.83
CA ALA A 98 3.25 -17.89 8.19
C ALA A 98 1.82 -18.35 8.49
N LEU A 99 1.55 -18.46 9.78
CA LEU A 99 0.24 -18.78 10.35
C LEU A 99 -0.28 -17.55 11.09
N VAL A 100 -1.44 -17.05 10.69
CA VAL A 100 -2.12 -15.94 11.37
C VAL A 100 -2.85 -16.51 12.58
N LEU A 101 -2.48 -16.01 13.76
CA LEU A 101 -2.98 -16.45 15.05
C LEU A 101 -4.14 -15.56 15.52
N HIS A 102 -3.96 -14.25 15.44
CA HIS A 102 -4.92 -13.28 15.96
C HIS A 102 -4.90 -11.95 15.20
N TYR A 103 -5.94 -11.13 15.39
CA TYR A 103 -5.98 -9.75 14.93
C TYR A 103 -6.15 -8.81 16.12
N HIS A 104 -5.21 -7.89 16.29
CA HIS A 104 -5.22 -6.87 17.34
C HIS A 104 -5.86 -5.60 16.78
N SER A 105 -7.16 -5.41 17.03
CA SER A 105 -7.94 -4.30 16.48
C SER A 105 -7.42 -2.91 16.86
N HIS A 106 -6.97 -2.73 18.11
CA HIS A 106 -6.37 -1.47 18.58
C HIS A 106 -5.09 -1.10 17.81
N ALA A 107 -4.24 -2.10 17.53
CA ALA A 107 -2.98 -1.89 16.82
C ALA A 107 -3.13 -1.98 15.29
N LYS A 108 -4.30 -2.40 14.79
CA LYS A 108 -4.56 -2.72 13.37
C LYS A 108 -3.52 -3.68 12.78
N LYS A 109 -3.11 -4.69 13.56
CA LYS A 109 -2.05 -5.65 13.19
C LYS A 109 -2.49 -7.09 13.42
N PHE A 110 -2.06 -7.98 12.54
CA PHE A 110 -2.18 -9.42 12.68
C PHE A 110 -0.99 -9.96 13.46
N GLU A 111 -1.27 -10.80 14.44
CA GLU A 111 -0.28 -11.64 15.10
C GLU A 111 -0.04 -12.87 14.23
N ILE A 112 1.20 -13.05 13.79
CA ILE A 112 1.60 -14.11 12.88
C ILE A 112 2.76 -14.89 13.44
N GLN A 113 2.84 -16.17 13.07
CA GLN A 113 3.95 -17.06 13.40
C GLN A 113 4.54 -17.59 12.10
N TYR A 114 5.82 -17.32 11.84
CA TYR A 114 6.50 -17.89 10.67
C TYR A 114 6.64 -19.42 10.79
N GLU A 115 6.40 -20.15 9.69
CA GLU A 115 6.50 -21.62 9.66
C GLU A 115 7.96 -22.09 9.76
N ASP A 116 8.89 -21.34 9.17
CA ASP A 116 10.32 -21.61 9.17
C ASP A 116 11.05 -20.63 10.11
N PRO A 117 11.32 -20.95 11.39
CA PRO A 117 12.21 -20.13 12.19
C PRO A 117 13.64 -20.26 11.66
N GLU A 118 14.30 -19.13 11.38
CA GLU A 118 15.76 -19.09 11.27
C GLU A 118 16.38 -19.76 12.52
N PRO A 119 17.40 -20.62 12.37
CA PRO A 119 18.06 -21.22 13.51
C PRO A 119 18.89 -20.14 14.23
N VAL A 120 18.27 -19.49 15.22
CA VAL A 120 19.02 -18.69 16.20
C VAL A 120 20.01 -19.65 16.87
N GLY A 121 21.30 -19.33 16.82
CA GLY A 121 22.45 -20.16 17.22
C GLY A 121 22.51 -20.61 18.69
N ASN A 122 21.41 -20.57 19.43
CA ASN A 122 21.28 -21.07 20.79
C ASN A 122 19.92 -21.75 21.01
N GLY A 123 19.76 -22.98 20.50
CA GLY A 123 18.87 -24.02 21.04
C GLY A 123 17.35 -23.76 21.16
N GLY A 124 16.85 -22.57 20.80
CA GLY A 124 15.45 -22.20 20.92
C GLY A 124 14.70 -22.35 19.62
N ARG A 125 14.04 -23.50 19.40
CA ARG A 125 13.03 -23.64 18.34
C ARG A 125 11.69 -23.13 18.85
N ARG A 126 11.38 -21.85 18.59
CA ARG A 126 10.01 -21.34 18.64
C ARG A 126 9.85 -20.28 17.55
N GLY A 127 8.90 -20.53 16.64
CA GLY A 127 8.57 -19.65 15.52
C GLY A 127 8.48 -18.19 15.98
N MET A 128 9.25 -17.33 15.33
CA MET A 128 9.26 -15.90 15.59
C MET A 128 7.83 -15.38 15.40
N VAL A 129 7.23 -14.90 16.49
CA VAL A 129 5.92 -14.25 16.46
C VAL A 129 6.15 -12.79 16.13
N ASP A 130 5.38 -12.26 15.19
CA ASP A 130 5.47 -10.87 14.75
C ASP A 130 4.08 -10.26 14.63
N HIS A 131 4.02 -8.93 14.66
CA HIS A 131 2.79 -8.15 14.56
C HIS A 131 2.86 -7.26 13.32
N LEU A 132 2.20 -7.73 12.26
CA LEU A 132 2.28 -7.10 10.94
C LEU A 132 0.95 -6.47 10.53
N PRO A 133 0.97 -5.32 9.85
CA PRO A 133 -0.23 -4.74 9.26
C PRO A 133 -0.74 -5.58 8.09
N ARG A 134 -1.97 -5.32 7.65
CA ARG A 134 -2.62 -6.07 6.57
C ARG A 134 -1.84 -6.05 5.25
N LEU A 135 -1.21 -4.92 4.90
CA LEU A 135 -0.36 -4.80 3.69
C LEU A 135 0.88 -5.70 3.69
N ARG A 136 1.27 -6.26 4.85
CA ARG A 136 2.42 -7.15 5.01
C ARG A 136 2.02 -8.61 5.26
N VAL A 137 0.73 -8.94 5.16
CA VAL A 137 0.19 -10.28 5.38
C VAL A 137 -0.78 -10.63 4.25
N MET A 138 -0.43 -11.63 3.44
CA MET A 138 -1.28 -12.18 2.38
C MET A 138 -1.86 -13.53 2.81
N PHE A 139 -3.16 -13.63 3.04
CA PHE A 139 -3.84 -14.88 3.33
C PHE A 139 -3.82 -15.82 2.11
N ARG A 140 -3.58 -17.12 2.29
CA ARG A 140 -3.63 -18.08 1.16
C ARG A 140 -5.00 -18.22 0.50
N GLY A 141 -6.05 -17.76 1.18
CA GLY A 141 -7.42 -17.76 0.66
C GLY A 141 -7.77 -16.53 -0.19
N GLU A 142 -6.87 -15.56 -0.29
CA GLU A 142 -7.06 -14.36 -1.10
C GLU A 142 -6.44 -14.49 -2.50
N ASP A 143 -6.80 -13.58 -3.40
CA ASP A 143 -6.25 -13.53 -4.75
C ASP A 143 -4.93 -12.75 -4.76
N PRO A 144 -3.78 -13.36 -5.11
CA PRO A 144 -2.48 -12.68 -5.09
C PRO A 144 -2.41 -11.44 -5.97
N GLU A 145 -3.17 -11.39 -7.07
CA GLU A 145 -3.21 -10.22 -7.96
C GLU A 145 -3.90 -9.03 -7.31
N VAL A 146 -5.02 -9.28 -6.62
CA VAL A 146 -5.76 -8.25 -5.88
C VAL A 146 -4.92 -7.74 -4.72
N PHE A 147 -4.26 -8.65 -4.01
CA PHE A 147 -3.31 -8.29 -2.95
C PHE A 147 -2.17 -7.43 -3.48
N ALA A 148 -1.54 -7.82 -4.59
CA ALA A 148 -0.46 -7.06 -5.21
C ALA A 148 -0.91 -5.66 -5.65
N ASN A 149 -2.10 -5.53 -6.27
CA ASN A 149 -2.69 -4.24 -6.64
C ASN A 149 -2.95 -3.35 -5.40
N ARG A 150 -3.43 -3.92 -4.30
CA ARG A 150 -3.64 -3.20 -3.04
C ARG A 150 -2.33 -2.63 -2.49
N VAL A 151 -1.28 -3.45 -2.43
CA VAL A 151 0.04 -3.02 -1.96
C VAL A 151 0.61 -1.93 -2.87
N GLU A 152 0.58 -2.13 -4.19
CA GLU A 152 0.99 -1.13 -5.18
C GLU A 152 0.25 0.21 -4.98
N GLN A 153 -1.08 0.17 -4.83
CA GLN A 153 -1.89 1.35 -4.63
C GLN A 153 -1.52 2.12 -3.36
N ALA A 154 -1.23 1.42 -2.26
CA ALA A 154 -0.74 2.04 -1.03
C ALA A 154 0.61 2.74 -1.25
N TYR A 155 1.56 2.09 -1.94
CA TYR A 155 2.86 2.69 -2.26
C TYR A 155 2.74 3.90 -3.17
N LYS A 156 1.92 3.83 -4.23
CA LYS A 156 1.65 4.94 -5.14
C LYS A 156 1.02 6.12 -4.40
N SER A 157 0.04 5.85 -3.54
CA SER A 157 -0.66 6.87 -2.76
C SER A 157 0.28 7.55 -1.77
N ARG A 158 1.12 6.78 -1.08
CA ARG A 158 2.16 7.31 -0.19
C ARG A 158 3.16 8.20 -0.94
N ARG A 159 3.67 7.74 -2.08
CA ARG A 159 4.61 8.52 -2.91
C ARG A 159 3.98 9.83 -3.40
N ARG A 160 2.71 9.82 -3.81
CA ARG A 160 1.96 11.04 -4.18
C ARG A 160 1.82 12.00 -3.00
N ALA A 161 1.42 11.50 -1.83
CA ALA A 161 1.28 12.31 -0.64
C ALA A 161 2.62 12.94 -0.21
N GLU A 162 3.71 12.19 -0.26
CA GLU A 162 5.05 12.71 0.02
C GLU A 162 5.45 13.83 -0.93
N VAL A 163 5.23 13.67 -2.24
CA VAL A 163 5.54 14.70 -3.23
C VAL A 163 4.73 15.97 -2.97
N LEU A 164 3.43 15.82 -2.69
CA LEU A 164 2.55 16.94 -2.38
C LEU A 164 2.96 17.66 -1.09
N LEU A 165 3.29 16.90 -0.04
CA LEU A 165 3.76 17.47 1.22
C LEU A 165 5.08 18.24 1.06
N ARG A 166 6.05 17.67 0.33
CA ARG A 166 7.31 18.34 0.04
C ARG A 166 7.08 19.61 -0.78
N TYR A 167 6.23 19.55 -1.80
CA TYR A 167 5.87 20.71 -2.61
C TYR A 167 5.30 21.85 -1.75
N ASN A 168 4.25 21.56 -0.96
CA ASN A 168 3.63 22.56 -0.09
C ASN A 168 4.65 23.12 0.92
N PHE A 169 5.45 22.24 1.54
CA PHE A 169 6.49 22.65 2.46
C PHE A 169 7.50 23.62 1.82
N TYR A 170 7.95 23.34 0.60
CA TYR A 170 8.88 24.23 -0.09
C TYR A 170 8.27 25.56 -0.49
N VAL A 171 7.00 25.59 -0.89
CA VAL A 171 6.28 26.83 -1.21
C VAL A 171 6.15 27.69 0.05
N ASP A 172 5.72 27.10 1.16
CA ASP A 172 5.47 27.81 2.41
C ASP A 172 6.77 28.33 3.06
N ASN A 173 7.89 27.63 2.83
CA ASN A 173 9.20 27.98 3.40
C ASN A 173 10.14 28.62 2.37
N MET A 174 9.65 29.07 1.21
CA MET A 174 10.47 29.74 0.21
C MET A 174 10.86 31.15 0.72
N PRO A 175 12.16 31.47 0.86
CA PRO A 175 12.58 32.79 1.33
C PRO A 175 12.23 33.86 0.30
N THR A 176 11.56 34.92 0.74
CA THR A 176 11.17 36.05 -0.11
C THR A 176 12.01 37.30 0.12
N ASP A 177 12.95 37.26 1.06
CA ASP A 177 13.65 38.45 1.58
C ASP A 177 14.43 39.22 0.51
N ASP A 178 15.01 38.53 -0.47
CA ASP A 178 15.78 39.11 -1.57
C ASP A 178 14.99 39.20 -2.90
N VAL A 179 13.70 38.84 -2.88
CA VAL A 179 12.87 38.82 -4.09
C VAL A 179 12.19 40.18 -4.26
N GLN A 180 12.50 40.85 -5.38
CA GLN A 180 11.85 42.11 -5.74
C GLN A 180 10.34 41.87 -5.90
N GLN A 181 9.54 42.40 -4.96
CA GLN A 181 8.10 42.24 -5.00
C GLN A 181 7.50 42.98 -6.20
N LEU A 182 6.45 42.42 -6.79
CA LEU A 182 5.72 43.05 -7.88
C LEU A 182 5.07 44.35 -7.38
N ASN A 183 5.18 45.41 -8.19
CA ASN A 183 4.49 46.66 -7.89
C ASN A 183 2.98 46.52 -8.17
N SER A 184 2.18 47.46 -7.64
CA SER A 184 0.71 47.45 -7.79
C SER A 184 0.26 47.36 -9.25
N ASP A 185 1.01 48.00 -10.14
CA ASP A 185 0.67 48.14 -11.56
C ASP A 185 0.96 46.83 -12.32
N GLN A 186 2.05 46.14 -11.97
CA GLN A 186 2.38 44.80 -12.47
C GLN A 186 1.38 43.77 -11.98
N ILE A 187 0.91 43.87 -10.74
CA ILE A 187 -0.14 42.99 -10.20
C ILE A 187 -1.46 43.24 -10.93
N ALA A 188 -1.83 44.50 -11.16
CA ALA A 188 -3.04 44.86 -11.90
C ALA A 188 -2.96 44.36 -13.36
N TRP A 189 -1.80 44.53 -14.01
CA TRP A 189 -1.54 44.03 -15.34
C TRP A 189 -1.62 42.49 -15.40
N LEU A 190 -1.01 41.77 -14.45
CA LEU A 190 -1.09 40.31 -14.39
C LEU A 190 -2.53 39.80 -14.17
N LYS A 191 -3.31 40.49 -13.33
CA LYS A 191 -4.73 40.16 -13.08
C LYS A 191 -5.62 40.43 -14.29
N ASP A 192 -5.28 41.41 -15.12
CA ASP A 192 -5.99 41.72 -16.36
C ASP A 192 -5.57 40.75 -17.48
N ALA A 193 -4.28 40.46 -17.56
CA ALA A 193 -3.71 39.47 -18.46
C ALA A 193 -4.25 38.06 -18.18
N SER A 194 -4.44 37.65 -16.92
CA SER A 194 -5.00 36.33 -16.59
C SER A 194 -6.48 36.18 -16.97
N LYS A 195 -7.24 37.28 -17.02
CA LYS A 195 -8.62 37.32 -17.50
C LYS A 195 -8.72 37.31 -19.02
N THR A 196 -7.71 37.88 -19.69
CA THR A 196 -7.68 38.07 -21.15
C THR A 196 -6.99 36.91 -21.87
N ALA A 197 -6.08 36.22 -21.18
CA ALA A 197 -5.50 34.96 -21.63
C ALA A 197 -6.62 33.91 -21.67
N GLY A 198 -7.18 33.69 -22.86
CA GLY A 198 -8.01 32.52 -23.15
C GLY A 198 -7.22 31.22 -22.88
N PRO A 199 -7.91 30.06 -22.86
CA PRO A 199 -7.35 28.78 -22.46
C PRO A 199 -6.40 28.23 -23.54
N ASP A 200 -5.25 28.86 -23.75
CA ASP A 200 -4.20 28.36 -24.65
C ASP A 200 -3.06 27.66 -23.88
N ILE A 201 -3.20 27.57 -22.55
CA ILE A 201 -2.33 26.75 -21.69
C ILE A 201 -2.73 25.27 -21.68
N ALA A 202 -3.79 24.90 -22.42
CA ALA A 202 -4.26 23.52 -22.53
C ALA A 202 -3.37 22.64 -23.43
N ASN A 203 -2.39 23.22 -24.14
CA ASN A 203 -1.53 22.50 -25.10
C ASN A 203 -0.05 22.43 -24.70
N THR A 204 0.32 22.83 -23.50
CA THR A 204 1.68 22.61 -22.98
C THR A 204 1.67 21.33 -22.16
N GLU A 205 2.58 20.40 -22.45
CA GLU A 205 2.69 19.08 -21.79
C GLU A 205 2.63 19.13 -20.24
N TRP A 206 2.95 20.27 -19.65
CA TRP A 206 2.80 20.59 -18.23
C TRP A 206 1.37 20.47 -17.67
N PHE A 207 0.33 20.82 -18.43
CA PHE A 207 -1.06 20.74 -17.95
C PHE A 207 -1.51 19.28 -17.78
N PHE A 208 -1.05 18.40 -18.68
CA PHE A 208 -1.28 16.96 -18.60
C PHE A 208 -0.50 16.33 -17.44
N ILE A 209 0.77 16.70 -17.24
CA ILE A 209 1.57 16.21 -16.10
C ILE A 209 0.92 16.60 -14.77
N VAL A 210 0.47 17.85 -14.63
CA VAL A 210 -0.17 18.33 -13.40
C VAL A 210 -1.54 17.67 -13.20
N GLN A 211 -2.35 17.44 -14.23
CA GLN A 211 -3.63 16.74 -14.09
C GLN A 211 -3.50 15.22 -13.88
N GLU A 212 -2.48 14.57 -14.46
CA GLU A 212 -2.20 13.15 -14.26
C GLU A 212 -1.67 12.86 -12.85
N VAL A 213 -0.94 13.82 -12.27
CA VAL A 213 -0.44 13.75 -10.89
C VAL A 213 -1.49 14.24 -9.88
N PHE A 214 -2.37 15.17 -10.26
CA PHE A 214 -3.38 15.78 -9.39
C PHE A 214 -4.78 15.77 -10.04
N PRO A 215 -5.57 14.69 -9.83
CA PRO A 215 -6.98 14.69 -10.17
C PRO A 215 -7.69 15.76 -9.34
N GLN A 216 -8.52 16.56 -9.99
CA GLN A 216 -9.22 17.71 -9.45
C GLN A 216 -10.18 17.32 -8.30
N GLU A 217 -9.68 17.24 -7.08
CA GLU A 217 -10.50 17.41 -5.88
C GLU A 217 -9.84 18.43 -4.95
N GLY A 218 -10.43 19.63 -4.89
CA GLY A 218 -10.40 20.44 -3.67
C GLY A 218 -9.33 21.52 -3.53
N LEU A 219 -8.91 22.23 -4.59
CA LEU A 219 -8.29 23.55 -4.39
C LEU A 219 -9.38 24.59 -4.05
N ARG A 220 -9.75 24.67 -2.76
CA ARG A 220 -10.28 25.92 -2.22
C ARG A 220 -9.09 26.81 -1.90
N VAL A 221 -8.82 27.76 -2.78
CA VAL A 221 -8.01 28.92 -2.44
C VAL A 221 -8.71 29.62 -1.28
N GLN A 222 -8.22 29.43 -0.05
CA GLN A 222 -8.64 30.27 1.06
C GLN A 222 -8.02 31.63 0.85
N GLU A 223 -8.85 32.62 0.51
CA GLU A 223 -8.51 34.02 0.61
C GLU A 223 -8.18 34.32 2.08
N ALA A 224 -6.90 34.56 2.36
CA ALA A 224 -6.44 35.01 3.66
C ALA A 224 -6.84 36.48 3.85
N TYR A 225 -7.54 36.76 4.95
CA TYR A 225 -7.74 38.10 5.53
C TYR A 225 -6.46 38.60 6.20
#